data_AF-A0A0D2JZ90-F1
#
_entry.id   AF-A0A0D2JZ90-F1
#
_cell.length_a   1.000
_cell.length_b   1.000
_cell.length_c   1.000
_cell.angle_alpha   90.00
_cell.angle_beta   90.00
_cell.angle_gamma   90.00
#
_symmetry.space_group_name_H-M   'P 1'
#
loop_
_entity.id
_entity.type
_entity.pdbx_description
1 polymer ?
#
loop_
_entity_poly.entity_id
_entity_poly.type
_entity_poly.pdbx_seq_one_letter_code
_entity_poly.pdbx_strand_id
1 'polypeptide(L)'
;MKTGAALVLLAGLAAAYPGEVLRKRALAPREGCPAELTAGQFEFPHYITQISKSQPDKAFGPQLNGVFTPNDIASIFSFDVPASRADANCTLEFIFPLKSQLKTSNFDYEGGGSFFFTGYNPGSCPGPETTYNNQPAPGPFPPFPPIHMEPGNAYTIDVGPCFVGAGTCVAGMTSTNDTNFWFFQDQDECPIGIYTAYSYGLPPLANPPDA
;
A
#
# COMPACT_ATOMS: atom_id res chain seq x y z
N MET A 1 52.44 -25.17 -18.46
CA MET A 1 52.16 -23.73 -18.25
C MET A 1 50.65 -23.56 -18.22
N LYS A 2 50.12 -22.91 -17.17
CA LYS A 2 48.73 -23.02 -16.69
C LYS A 2 47.74 -22.19 -17.52
N THR A 3 46.63 -22.80 -17.93
CA THR A 3 45.42 -22.16 -18.47
C THR A 3 44.57 -21.64 -17.31
N GLY A 4 44.39 -20.32 -17.21
CA GLY A 4 43.52 -19.67 -16.23
C GLY A 4 42.25 -19.16 -16.90
N ALA A 5 41.10 -19.67 -16.47
CA ALA A 5 39.78 -19.17 -16.87
C ALA A 5 39.45 -17.89 -16.09
N ALA A 6 39.07 -16.83 -16.80
CA ALA A 6 38.56 -15.60 -16.19
C ALA A 6 37.04 -15.73 -15.98
N LEU A 7 36.60 -15.85 -14.73
CA LEU A 7 35.20 -15.65 -14.36
C LEU A 7 34.89 -14.15 -14.38
N VAL A 8 33.97 -13.74 -15.24
CA VAL A 8 33.36 -12.41 -15.21
C VAL A 8 32.16 -12.47 -14.26
N LEU A 9 32.31 -11.92 -13.06
CA LEU A 9 31.20 -11.65 -12.15
C LEU A 9 30.48 -10.38 -12.62
N LEU A 10 29.33 -10.55 -13.29
CA LEU A 10 28.39 -9.46 -13.54
C LEU A 10 27.63 -9.18 -12.24
N ALA A 11 28.10 -8.21 -11.47
CA ALA A 11 27.31 -7.60 -10.40
C ALA A 11 26.21 -6.75 -11.05
N GLY A 12 24.97 -7.23 -10.99
CA GLY A 12 23.79 -6.47 -11.39
C GLY A 12 23.55 -5.33 -10.41
N LEU A 13 23.87 -4.10 -10.82
CA LEU A 13 23.41 -2.90 -10.13
C LEU A 13 21.97 -2.64 -10.58
N ALA A 14 21.01 -3.06 -9.76
CA ALA A 14 19.65 -2.55 -9.85
C ALA A 14 19.70 -1.05 -9.50
N ALA A 15 19.64 -0.19 -10.51
CA ALA A 15 19.54 1.24 -10.29
C ALA A 15 18.14 1.53 -9.76
N ALA A 16 18.02 1.72 -8.44
CA ALA A 16 16.79 2.21 -7.83
C ALA A 16 16.43 3.56 -8.48
N TYR A 17 15.20 3.67 -8.98
CA TYR A 17 14.76 4.92 -9.59
C TYR A 17 14.68 6.00 -8.49
N PRO A 18 15.02 7.27 -8.76
CA PRO A 18 15.03 8.32 -7.73
C PRO A 18 13.71 8.46 -6.94
N GLY A 19 12.58 8.12 -7.57
CA GLY A 19 11.26 8.11 -6.91
C GLY A 19 11.01 6.93 -5.97
N GLU A 20 11.76 5.83 -6.11
CA GLU A 20 11.67 4.63 -5.27
C GLU A 20 12.25 4.89 -3.87
N VAL A 21 13.33 5.69 -3.80
CA VAL A 21 13.98 6.09 -2.54
C VAL A 21 13.07 6.96 -1.67
N LEU A 22 12.20 7.77 -2.29
CA LEU A 22 11.23 8.60 -1.56
C LEU A 22 10.03 7.80 -1.04
N ARG A 23 9.78 6.62 -1.61
CA ARG A 23 8.62 5.78 -1.28
C ARG A 23 8.96 4.62 -0.37
N LYS A 24 10.22 4.25 -0.16
CA LYS A 24 10.64 3.12 0.67
C LYS A 24 11.45 3.58 1.87
N ARG A 25 11.04 3.18 3.07
CA ARG A 25 11.75 3.42 4.33
C ARG A 25 12.07 2.09 5.01
N ALA A 26 13.34 1.82 5.27
CA ALA A 26 13.74 0.64 6.03
C ALA A 26 13.19 0.72 7.46
N LEU A 27 12.63 -0.39 7.94
CA LEU A 27 12.14 -0.52 9.29
C LEU A 27 13.30 -0.93 10.21
N ALA A 28 13.66 -0.05 11.14
CA ALA A 28 14.73 -0.33 12.09
C ALA A 28 14.28 -1.39 13.12
N PRO A 29 15.09 -2.41 13.41
CA PRO A 29 14.86 -3.28 14.55
C PRO A 29 14.86 -2.46 15.85
N ARG A 30 13.77 -2.52 16.61
CA ARG A 30 13.62 -1.88 17.92
C ARG A 30 13.10 -2.90 18.93
N GLU A 31 13.48 -2.75 20.20
CA GLU A 31 12.80 -3.48 21.28
C GLU A 31 11.36 -2.97 21.37
N GLY A 32 10.39 -3.79 20.96
CA GLY A 32 9.00 -3.38 20.84
C GLY A 32 8.52 -3.52 19.40
N CYS A 33 8.62 -2.45 18.61
CA CYS A 33 8.08 -2.39 17.25
C CYS A 33 8.92 -1.57 16.25
N PRO A 34 9.10 -2.04 14.99
CA PRO A 34 9.74 -1.27 13.94
C PRO A 34 9.03 0.02 13.49
N ALA A 35 7.70 0.13 13.68
CA ALA A 35 6.89 1.28 13.24
C ALA A 35 5.84 1.64 14.30
N GLU A 36 5.65 2.93 14.58
CA GLU A 36 4.64 3.40 15.53
C GLU A 36 3.52 4.15 14.83
N LEU A 37 2.28 3.76 15.12
CA LEU A 37 1.08 4.49 14.72
C LEU A 37 0.73 5.50 15.81
N THR A 38 0.90 6.79 15.51
CA THR A 38 0.62 7.86 16.49
C THR A 38 -0.89 7.96 16.70
N ALA A 39 -1.37 7.65 17.91
CA ALA A 39 -2.79 7.67 18.23
C ALA A 39 -3.47 8.97 17.80
N GLY A 40 -4.57 8.85 17.06
CA GLY A 40 -5.31 9.98 16.52
C GLY A 40 -4.58 10.73 15.40
N GLN A 41 -3.55 10.17 14.77
CA GLN A 41 -2.89 10.73 13.57
C GLN A 41 -2.83 9.72 12.43
N PHE A 42 -3.67 8.68 12.47
CA PHE A 42 -3.82 7.72 11.39
C PHE A 42 -5.25 7.19 11.34
N GLU A 43 -5.63 6.55 10.22
CA GLU A 43 -6.76 5.62 10.13
C GLU A 43 -6.30 4.30 9.52
N PHE A 44 -6.94 3.22 9.95
CA PHE A 44 -6.86 1.91 9.33
C PHE A 44 -8.08 1.69 8.41
N PRO A 45 -8.07 0.69 7.52
CA PRO A 45 -9.20 0.41 6.66
C PRO A 45 -10.41 -0.01 7.49
N HIS A 46 -11.53 0.70 7.35
CA HIS A 46 -12.80 0.31 7.97
C HIS A 46 -13.55 -0.76 7.16
N TYR A 47 -13.14 -0.98 5.91
CA TYR A 47 -13.65 -2.05 5.08
C TYR A 47 -12.55 -2.58 4.16
N ILE A 48 -12.43 -3.91 4.13
CA ILE A 48 -11.55 -4.63 3.20
C ILE A 48 -12.43 -5.61 2.43
N THR A 49 -12.25 -5.70 1.11
CA THR A 49 -12.85 -6.76 0.30
C THR A 49 -11.85 -7.24 -0.75
N GLN A 50 -12.16 -8.37 -1.38
CA GLN A 50 -11.39 -8.94 -2.46
C GLN A 50 -12.22 -8.92 -3.74
N ILE A 51 -11.56 -8.78 -4.88
CA ILE A 51 -12.14 -8.98 -6.20
C ILE A 51 -11.23 -9.91 -7.00
N SER A 52 -11.82 -10.67 -7.92
CA SER A 52 -11.10 -11.64 -8.73
C SER A 52 -11.48 -11.49 -10.19
N LYS A 53 -10.48 -11.34 -11.06
CA LYS A 53 -10.69 -11.29 -12.51
C LYS A 53 -11.20 -12.64 -13.06
N SER A 54 -10.79 -13.75 -12.45
CA SER A 54 -11.24 -15.10 -12.83
C SER A 54 -12.64 -15.44 -12.33
N GLN A 55 -13.12 -14.75 -11.29
CA GLN A 55 -14.47 -14.88 -10.72
C GLN A 55 -15.17 -13.50 -10.70
N PRO A 56 -15.48 -12.91 -11.87
CA PRO A 56 -15.74 -11.47 -11.95
C PRO A 56 -17.07 -11.00 -11.34
N ASP A 57 -18.01 -11.92 -11.13
CA ASP A 57 -19.32 -11.66 -10.51
C ASP A 57 -19.39 -12.13 -9.04
N LYS A 58 -18.28 -12.64 -8.49
CA LYS A 58 -18.24 -13.08 -7.09
C LYS A 58 -18.01 -11.88 -6.18
N ALA A 59 -18.90 -11.73 -5.20
CA ALA A 59 -18.71 -10.84 -4.07
C ALA A 59 -18.04 -11.62 -2.92
N PHE A 60 -16.88 -11.16 -2.47
CA PHE A 60 -16.16 -11.80 -1.36
C PHE A 60 -16.62 -11.28 0.01
N GLY A 61 -17.39 -10.19 0.04
CA GLY A 61 -17.87 -9.57 1.27
C GLY A 61 -16.74 -8.96 2.11
N PRO A 62 -17.06 -8.53 3.36
CA PRO A 62 -16.07 -7.99 4.28
C PRO A 62 -14.96 -9.01 4.61
N GLN A 63 -13.72 -8.53 4.64
CA GLN A 63 -12.52 -9.27 4.97
C GLN A 63 -11.72 -8.54 6.05
N LEU A 64 -10.74 -9.21 6.65
CA LEU A 64 -9.82 -8.62 7.64
C LEU A 64 -8.37 -8.59 7.13
N ASN A 65 -8.14 -9.05 5.91
CA ASN A 65 -6.82 -9.36 5.38
C ASN A 65 -6.72 -8.96 3.92
N GLY A 66 -5.52 -8.54 3.51
CA GLY A 66 -5.17 -8.40 2.10
C GLY A 66 -4.82 -9.76 1.51
N VAL A 67 -5.28 -10.01 0.29
CA VAL A 67 -4.95 -11.18 -0.54
C VAL A 67 -4.67 -10.73 -1.96
N PHE A 68 -3.58 -11.24 -2.51
CA PHE A 68 -3.12 -10.94 -3.85
C PHE A 68 -2.61 -12.21 -4.52
N THR A 69 -3.06 -12.45 -5.74
CA THR A 69 -2.50 -13.49 -6.61
C THR A 69 -2.14 -12.88 -7.96
N PRO A 70 -1.11 -13.42 -8.65
CA PRO A 70 -0.66 -12.87 -9.92
C PRO A 70 -1.80 -12.74 -10.94
N ASN A 71 -2.13 -11.51 -11.33
CA ASN A 71 -3.10 -11.16 -12.37
C ASN A 71 -4.56 -11.59 -12.11
N ASP A 72 -4.94 -11.91 -10.87
CA ASP A 72 -6.31 -12.37 -10.55
C ASP A 72 -6.92 -11.72 -9.31
N ILE A 73 -6.52 -12.15 -8.11
CA ILE A 73 -7.10 -11.64 -6.86
C ILE A 73 -6.41 -10.32 -6.50
N ALA A 74 -7.22 -9.29 -6.30
CA ALA A 74 -6.83 -7.99 -5.79
C ALA A 74 -7.64 -7.67 -4.53
N SER A 75 -7.08 -6.84 -3.66
CA SER A 75 -7.78 -6.37 -2.45
C SER A 75 -8.09 -4.89 -2.55
N ILE A 76 -9.26 -4.52 -2.06
CA ILE A 76 -9.73 -3.15 -1.97
C ILE A 76 -9.78 -2.75 -0.50
N PHE A 77 -9.26 -1.56 -0.19
CA PHE A 77 -9.23 -1.00 1.15
C PHE A 77 -9.98 0.33 1.16
N SER A 78 -10.94 0.46 2.06
CA SER A 78 -11.74 1.68 2.25
C SER A 78 -11.47 2.29 3.63
N PHE A 79 -11.35 3.61 3.66
CA PHE A 79 -11.09 4.41 4.84
C PHE A 79 -12.17 5.49 4.96
N ASP A 80 -12.53 5.85 6.18
CA ASP A 80 -13.32 7.06 6.43
C ASP A 80 -12.38 8.17 6.89
N VAL A 81 -12.14 9.16 6.04
CA VAL A 81 -11.31 10.32 6.41
C VAL A 81 -12.20 11.32 7.14
N PRO A 82 -11.97 11.64 8.42
CA PRO A 82 -12.83 12.56 9.15
C PRO A 82 -12.82 13.96 8.52
N ALA A 83 -13.97 14.65 8.52
CA ALA A 83 -14.08 16.01 7.99
C ALA A 83 -13.12 17.00 8.69
N SER A 84 -12.79 16.75 9.96
CA SER A 84 -11.82 17.53 10.73
C SER A 84 -10.38 17.42 10.24
N ARG A 85 -10.10 16.55 9.25
CA ARG A 85 -8.78 16.38 8.63
C ARG A 85 -8.62 17.15 7.32
N ALA A 86 -9.57 17.99 6.94
CA ALA A 86 -9.53 18.69 5.64
C ALA A 86 -8.28 19.56 5.43
N ASP A 87 -7.65 20.06 6.49
CA ASP A 87 -6.43 20.87 6.47
C ASP A 87 -5.13 20.05 6.64
N ALA A 88 -5.23 18.72 6.74
CA ALA A 88 -4.08 17.83 6.81
C ALA A 88 -3.58 17.39 5.42
N ASN A 89 -2.34 16.92 5.39
CA ASN A 89 -1.81 16.08 4.33
C ASN A 89 -1.98 14.60 4.72
N CYS A 90 -2.55 13.83 3.81
CA CYS A 90 -2.79 12.40 3.92
C CYS A 90 -1.64 11.65 3.25
N THR A 91 -1.03 10.72 3.98
CA THR A 91 -0.02 9.81 3.45
C THR A 91 -0.57 8.39 3.50
N LEU A 92 -0.80 7.79 2.34
CA LEU A 92 -1.16 6.37 2.26
C LEU A 92 0.13 5.56 2.32
N GLU A 93 0.28 4.71 3.34
CA GLU A 93 1.49 3.92 3.59
C GLU A 93 1.12 2.44 3.78
N PHE A 94 1.96 1.55 3.26
CA PHE A 94 1.96 0.13 3.60
C PHE A 94 3.14 -0.18 4.53
N ILE A 95 2.86 -0.65 5.74
CA ILE A 95 3.87 -1.07 6.71
C ILE A 95 4.06 -2.58 6.56
N PHE A 96 5.27 -3.00 6.19
CA PHE A 96 5.61 -4.40 5.93
C PHE A 96 6.81 -4.87 6.79
N PRO A 97 6.61 -5.19 8.07
CA PRO A 97 7.67 -5.68 8.93
C PRO A 97 8.23 -7.04 8.48
N LEU A 98 9.40 -7.40 8.99
CA LEU A 98 9.85 -8.79 8.95
C LEU A 98 8.90 -9.65 9.79
N LYS A 99 8.73 -10.91 9.39
CA LYS A 99 7.91 -11.88 10.13
C LYS A 99 8.34 -12.02 11.60
N SER A 100 9.65 -11.91 11.87
CA SER A 100 10.23 -11.94 13.22
C SER A 100 9.95 -10.68 14.06
N GLN A 101 9.44 -9.61 13.45
CA GLN A 101 9.07 -8.37 14.13
C GLN A 101 7.57 -8.32 14.45
N LEU A 102 6.77 -9.28 13.98
CA LEU A 102 5.34 -9.36 14.28
C LEU A 102 5.12 -10.11 15.59
N LYS A 103 4.09 -9.70 16.34
CA LYS A 103 3.70 -10.30 17.62
C LYS A 103 2.36 -11.01 17.57
N THR A 104 1.36 -10.32 17.01
CA THR A 104 -0.05 -10.74 16.97
C THR A 104 -0.57 -11.03 15.56
N SER A 105 0.22 -10.68 14.54
CA SER A 105 -0.14 -10.85 13.13
C SER A 105 0.85 -11.76 12.38
N ASN A 106 0.52 -12.07 11.13
CA ASN A 106 1.30 -12.92 10.25
C ASN A 106 1.06 -12.54 8.78
N PHE A 107 1.96 -12.97 7.90
CA PHE A 107 1.82 -12.83 6.45
C PHE A 107 2.49 -13.99 5.71
N ASP A 108 2.04 -14.29 4.50
CA ASP A 108 2.70 -15.21 3.58
C ASP A 108 3.00 -14.47 2.28
N TYR A 109 4.25 -14.57 1.80
CA TYR A 109 4.76 -13.76 0.69
C TYR A 109 5.70 -14.61 -0.17
N GLU A 110 5.40 -14.67 -1.46
CA GLU A 110 6.22 -15.36 -2.46
C GLU A 110 6.07 -14.65 -3.82
N GLY A 111 7.20 -14.33 -4.47
CA GLY A 111 7.21 -13.76 -5.81
C GLY A 111 8.06 -12.50 -5.96
N GLY A 112 7.79 -11.76 -7.03
CA GLY A 112 8.62 -10.65 -7.49
C GLY A 112 8.40 -9.31 -6.78
N GLY A 113 7.37 -9.18 -5.94
CA GLY A 113 7.09 -8.00 -5.12
C GLY A 113 6.49 -6.81 -5.85
N SER A 114 6.03 -6.95 -7.09
CA SER A 114 5.50 -5.82 -7.86
C SER A 114 4.02 -5.58 -7.54
N PHE A 115 3.70 -4.42 -6.98
CA PHE A 115 2.32 -4.03 -6.65
C PHE A 115 1.89 -2.75 -7.36
N PHE A 116 0.63 -2.72 -7.74
CA PHE A 116 -0.02 -1.64 -8.47
C PHE A 116 -1.21 -1.13 -7.65
N PHE A 117 -1.37 0.19 -7.60
CA PHE A 117 -2.37 0.84 -6.78
C PHE A 117 -3.28 1.69 -7.67
N THR A 118 -4.59 1.57 -7.45
CA THR A 118 -5.61 2.34 -8.15
C THR A 118 -6.55 2.96 -7.11
N GLY A 119 -6.56 4.29 -7.01
CA GLY A 119 -7.57 5.00 -6.23
C GLY A 119 -8.91 5.03 -6.94
N TYR A 120 -10.00 4.98 -6.20
CA TYR A 120 -11.36 5.18 -6.72
C TYR A 120 -11.84 6.63 -6.55
N ASN A 121 -12.96 6.97 -7.18
CA ASN A 121 -13.59 8.27 -6.96
C ASN A 121 -13.98 8.45 -5.48
N PRO A 122 -13.60 9.58 -4.84
CA PRO A 122 -14.03 9.89 -3.47
C PRO A 122 -15.55 9.80 -3.31
N GLY A 123 -16.02 9.23 -2.20
CA GLY A 123 -17.43 8.98 -1.93
C GLY A 123 -18.03 7.77 -2.64
N SER A 124 -17.31 7.12 -3.57
CA SER A 124 -17.77 5.90 -4.26
C SER A 124 -17.19 4.67 -3.59
N CYS A 125 -17.67 4.33 -2.40
CA CYS A 125 -17.08 3.25 -1.62
C CYS A 125 -17.65 1.85 -1.91
N PRO A 126 -16.79 0.83 -1.96
CA PRO A 126 -17.19 -0.57 -2.02
C PRO A 126 -18.07 -0.98 -0.84
N GLY A 127 -19.02 -1.86 -1.11
CA GLY A 127 -19.84 -2.56 -0.12
C GLY A 127 -19.73 -4.10 -0.23
N PRO A 128 -20.44 -4.86 0.63
CA PRO A 128 -20.45 -6.33 0.64
C PRO A 128 -20.74 -7.01 -0.70
N GLU A 129 -21.47 -6.33 -1.59
CA GLU A 129 -21.84 -6.75 -2.94
C GLU A 129 -20.81 -6.43 -4.03
N THR A 130 -19.67 -5.84 -3.66
CA THR A 130 -18.63 -5.47 -4.62
C THR A 130 -17.99 -6.70 -5.24
N THR A 131 -17.84 -6.68 -6.56
CA THR A 131 -17.27 -7.68 -7.45
C THR A 131 -16.27 -7.01 -8.39
N TYR A 132 -15.54 -7.79 -9.18
CA TYR A 132 -14.65 -7.24 -10.20
C TYR A 132 -15.41 -6.41 -11.25
N ASN A 133 -16.63 -6.83 -11.61
CA ASN A 133 -17.44 -6.18 -12.65
C ASN A 133 -18.18 -4.91 -12.18
N ASN A 134 -18.48 -4.77 -10.88
CA ASN A 134 -19.24 -3.64 -10.34
C ASN A 134 -18.44 -2.73 -9.39
N GLN A 135 -17.13 -2.97 -9.23
CA GLN A 135 -16.26 -2.13 -8.41
C GLN A 135 -16.34 -0.65 -8.83
N PRO A 136 -16.10 0.29 -7.90
CA PRO A 136 -16.12 1.71 -8.21
C PRO A 136 -15.20 2.09 -9.38
N ALA A 137 -15.58 3.14 -10.11
CA ALA A 137 -14.73 3.66 -11.18
C ALA A 137 -13.44 4.27 -10.59
N PRO A 138 -12.29 4.14 -11.28
CA PRO A 138 -11.06 4.82 -10.91
C PRO A 138 -11.27 6.32 -10.71
N GLY A 139 -10.52 6.87 -9.75
CA GLY A 139 -10.50 8.30 -9.47
C GLY A 139 -9.90 9.12 -10.62
N PRO A 140 -10.00 10.46 -10.55
CA PRO A 140 -9.42 11.34 -11.57
C PRO A 140 -7.88 11.40 -11.51
N PHE A 141 -7.27 10.81 -10.48
CA PHE A 141 -5.83 10.81 -10.29
C PHE A 141 -5.16 9.75 -11.18
N PRO A 142 -3.99 10.05 -11.77
CA PRO A 142 -3.27 9.08 -12.58
C PRO A 142 -2.89 7.84 -11.76
N PRO A 143 -2.71 6.67 -12.40
CA PRO A 143 -2.24 5.47 -11.71
C PRO A 143 -0.91 5.73 -10.99
N PHE A 144 -0.79 5.20 -9.77
CA PHE A 144 0.47 5.28 -9.04
C PHE A 144 1.55 4.46 -9.75
N PRO A 145 2.82 4.92 -9.75
CA PRO A 145 3.90 4.09 -10.24
C PRO A 145 3.92 2.78 -9.42
N PRO A 146 4.24 1.63 -10.05
CA PRO A 146 4.34 0.37 -9.34
C PRO A 146 5.36 0.47 -8.20
N ILE A 147 5.06 -0.16 -7.07
CA ILE A 147 5.95 -0.22 -5.92
C ILE A 147 6.42 -1.64 -5.74
N HIS A 148 7.73 -1.81 -5.67
CA HIS A 148 8.32 -3.08 -5.29
C HIS A 148 8.35 -3.19 -3.75
N MET A 149 7.60 -4.15 -3.21
CA MET A 149 7.43 -4.33 -1.77
C MET A 149 8.02 -5.65 -1.29
N GLU A 150 8.94 -5.57 -0.34
CA GLU A 150 9.52 -6.69 0.40
C GLU A 150 9.47 -6.45 1.93
N PRO A 151 9.45 -7.53 2.74
CA PRO A 151 9.46 -7.43 4.19
C PRO A 151 10.63 -6.62 4.76
N GLY A 152 10.42 -5.99 5.92
CA GLY A 152 11.39 -5.16 6.63
C GLY A 152 11.37 -3.67 6.25
N ASN A 153 10.30 -3.20 5.60
CA ASN A 153 10.21 -1.83 5.09
C ASN A 153 8.79 -1.26 5.24
N ALA A 154 8.68 0.06 5.17
CA ALA A 154 7.43 0.79 4.98
C ALA A 154 7.44 1.49 3.62
N TYR A 155 6.27 1.56 2.98
CA TYR A 155 6.12 2.03 1.62
C TYR A 155 5.07 3.13 1.51
N THR A 156 5.49 4.35 1.17
CA THR A 156 4.57 5.44 0.83
C THR A 156 3.98 5.21 -0.56
N ILE A 157 2.68 4.93 -0.60
CA ILE A 157 1.90 4.70 -1.82
C ILE A 157 1.50 6.03 -2.44
N ASP A 158 1.00 6.95 -1.62
CA ASP A 158 0.54 8.26 -2.05
C ASP A 158 0.72 9.31 -0.96
N VAL A 159 0.89 10.56 -1.38
CA VAL A 159 0.87 11.75 -0.52
C VAL A 159 0.03 12.81 -1.21
N GLY A 160 -1.02 13.26 -0.54
CA GLY A 160 -1.91 14.28 -1.09
C GLY A 160 -2.66 15.03 0.00
N PRO A 161 -3.32 16.14 -0.36
CA PRO A 161 -4.11 16.88 0.60
C PRO A 161 -5.39 16.10 0.97
N CYS A 162 -5.71 16.02 2.26
CA CYS A 162 -6.84 15.23 2.75
C CYS A 162 -8.20 15.79 2.33
N PHE A 163 -8.32 17.08 1.97
CA PHE A 163 -9.62 17.68 1.57
C PHE A 163 -10.30 16.95 0.41
N VAL A 164 -9.54 16.20 -0.40
CA VAL A 164 -10.08 15.40 -1.52
C VAL A 164 -11.06 14.32 -1.03
N GLY A 165 -10.83 13.79 0.17
CA GLY A 165 -11.63 12.72 0.76
C GLY A 165 -12.25 13.04 2.12
N ALA A 166 -11.89 14.15 2.74
CA ALA A 166 -12.35 14.50 4.08
C ALA A 166 -13.88 14.61 4.18
N GLY A 167 -14.45 13.92 5.16
CA GLY A 167 -15.90 13.81 5.35
C GLY A 167 -16.57 12.79 4.43
N THR A 168 -15.80 12.03 3.64
CA THR A 168 -16.28 10.98 2.76
C THR A 168 -15.49 9.70 2.99
N CYS A 169 -16.00 8.60 2.44
CA CYS A 169 -15.23 7.38 2.34
C CYS A 169 -14.31 7.45 1.11
N VAL A 170 -13.06 7.04 1.27
CA VAL A 170 -12.05 6.90 0.20
C VAL A 170 -11.62 5.46 0.10
N ALA A 171 -11.43 4.96 -1.12
CA ALA A 171 -11.07 3.58 -1.34
C ALA A 171 -10.10 3.42 -2.51
N GLY A 172 -9.35 2.31 -2.50
CA GLY A 172 -8.47 1.95 -3.60
C GLY A 172 -8.19 0.46 -3.66
N MET A 173 -7.89 0.00 -4.86
CA MET A 173 -7.50 -1.38 -5.16
C MET A 173 -5.98 -1.51 -5.19
N THR A 174 -5.47 -2.58 -4.60
CA THR A 174 -4.09 -3.04 -4.77
C THR A 174 -4.08 -4.37 -5.52
N SER A 175 -3.24 -4.48 -6.55
CA SER A 175 -3.08 -5.70 -7.36
C SER A 175 -1.61 -6.01 -7.63
N THR A 176 -1.33 -7.20 -8.16
CA THR A 176 0.02 -7.67 -8.51
C THR A 176 -0.05 -8.54 -9.76
N ASN A 177 1.07 -8.63 -10.48
CA ASN A 177 1.23 -9.49 -11.65
C ASN A 177 2.22 -10.65 -11.40
N ASP A 178 2.91 -10.68 -10.27
CA ASP A 178 4.08 -11.55 -10.04
C ASP A 178 4.20 -12.09 -8.60
N THR A 179 3.26 -11.73 -7.70
CA THR A 179 3.36 -12.03 -6.28
C THR A 179 2.12 -12.74 -5.74
N ASN A 180 2.32 -13.78 -4.93
CA ASN A 180 1.31 -14.29 -4.01
C ASN A 180 1.57 -13.65 -2.64
N PHE A 181 0.61 -12.89 -2.15
CA PHE A 181 0.74 -12.20 -0.88
C PHE A 181 -0.55 -12.25 -0.09
N TRP A 182 -0.44 -12.60 1.19
CA TRP A 182 -1.50 -12.57 2.17
C TRP A 182 -0.98 -11.90 3.44
N PHE A 183 -1.74 -10.99 4.04
CA PHE A 183 -1.45 -10.43 5.35
C PHE A 183 -2.74 -10.12 6.12
N PHE A 184 -2.73 -10.29 7.44
CA PHE A 184 -3.82 -9.82 8.29
C PHE A 184 -3.59 -8.35 8.69
N GLN A 185 -4.57 -7.48 8.45
CA GLN A 185 -4.46 -6.06 8.80
C GLN A 185 -4.50 -5.92 10.34
N ASP A 186 -3.41 -5.45 10.94
CA ASP A 186 -3.27 -5.40 12.39
C ASP A 186 -2.60 -4.11 12.84
N GLN A 187 -3.22 -3.37 13.75
CA GLN A 187 -2.71 -2.11 14.31
C GLN A 187 -2.21 -2.24 15.76
N ASP A 188 -2.14 -3.46 16.30
CA ASP A 188 -1.72 -3.73 17.67
C ASP A 188 -0.22 -3.42 17.86
N GLU A 189 0.45 -4.10 18.79
CA GLU A 189 1.80 -3.76 19.26
C GLU A 189 2.83 -3.64 18.13
N CYS A 190 2.65 -4.36 17.00
CA CYS A 190 3.46 -4.17 15.81
C CYS A 190 2.63 -4.14 14.53
N PRO A 191 2.44 -2.97 13.88
CA PRO A 191 1.50 -2.85 12.80
C PRO A 191 2.01 -3.51 11.52
N ILE A 192 1.10 -4.18 10.83
CA ILE A 192 1.25 -4.62 9.45
C ILE A 192 -0.04 -4.29 8.71
N GLY A 193 0.12 -3.69 7.54
CA GLY A 193 -1.02 -3.35 6.71
C GLY A 193 -0.92 -1.97 6.11
N ILE A 194 -2.05 -1.53 5.55
CA ILE A 194 -2.18 -0.24 4.90
C ILE A 194 -2.84 0.76 5.86
N TYR A 195 -2.34 1.98 5.90
CA TYR A 195 -2.83 3.06 6.76
C TYR A 195 -2.81 4.38 6.00
N THR A 196 -3.69 5.30 6.40
CA THR A 196 -3.56 6.71 6.04
C THR A 196 -3.08 7.48 7.25
N ALA A 197 -1.96 8.19 7.14
CA ALA A 197 -1.39 9.01 8.20
C ALA A 197 -1.67 10.51 7.94
N TYR A 198 -1.96 11.25 9.00
CA TYR A 198 -2.23 12.67 8.95
C TYR A 198 -1.01 13.48 9.39
N SER A 199 -0.65 14.48 8.59
CA SER A 199 0.40 15.44 8.93
C SER A 199 -0.06 16.87 8.66
N TYR A 200 0.46 17.82 9.43
CA TYR A 200 0.09 19.23 9.35
C TYR A 200 1.36 20.06 9.11
N GLY A 201 1.23 21.13 8.33
CA GLY A 201 2.30 22.13 8.19
C GLY A 201 3.47 21.76 7.27
N LEU A 202 3.35 20.73 6.42
CA LEU A 202 4.24 20.60 5.26
C LEU A 202 3.77 21.58 4.18
N PRO A 203 4.63 22.48 3.66
CA PRO A 203 4.24 23.31 2.53
C PRO A 203 3.88 22.40 1.34
N PRO A 204 2.85 22.74 0.53
CA PRO A 204 2.63 22.06 -0.73
C PRO A 204 3.94 22.12 -1.51
N LEU A 205 4.39 20.99 -2.08
CA LEU A 205 5.50 20.97 -3.02
C LEU A 205 5.26 22.11 -4.00
N ALA A 206 6.11 23.14 -3.93
CA ALA A 206 5.98 24.31 -4.76
C ALA A 206 5.87 23.81 -6.20
N ASN A 207 4.82 24.26 -6.91
CA ASN A 207 4.71 24.07 -8.35
C ASN A 207 6.08 24.36 -8.97
N PRO A 208 6.61 23.51 -9.86
CA PRO A 208 7.79 23.90 -10.62
C PRO A 208 7.46 25.25 -11.28
N PRO A 209 8.32 26.28 -11.14
CA PRO A 209 8.06 27.54 -11.79
C PRO A 209 7.97 27.27 -13.29
N ASP A 210 6.84 27.70 -13.86
CA ASP A 210 6.44 27.74 -15.26
C ASP A 210 7.54 27.38 -16.27
N ALA A 211 7.29 26.31 -17.03
CA ALA A 211 7.90 26.06 -18.33
C ALA A 211 7.03 26.70 -19.43
#